data_AF-A0A2R6X1X8-F1
#
_entry.id   AF-A0A2R6X1X8-F1
#
_cell.length_a   1.000
_cell.length_b   1.000
_cell.length_c   1.000
_cell.angle_alpha   90.00
_cell.angle_beta   90.00
_cell.angle_gamma   90.00
#
_symmetry.space_group_name_H-M   'P 1'
#
loop_
_entity.id
_entity.type
_entity.pdbx_description
1 polymer ?
#
loop_
_entity_poly.entity_id
_entity_poly.type
_entity_poly.pdbx_seq_one_letter_code
_entity_poly.pdbx_strand_id
1 'polypeptide(L)'
;MDSKEPELYPVVIPPISHPPFECQGKGLVYKSHSRESIDTLRSWITTKRGRSPLQRPKIWWQAQLLLYGLDPGSLSAKLAEVTQKLKDALANGLQAPCQEITDLENELNAKFRRLNADARDAKYQALESDESRVKFDPLRFLHERFPPTGKRKSDDFVVLKIPRHDRYQVHTFAERLGLCTVSADAPGADDARWLIVGSDRDVILERRWQIEAERSGWMEEKAKAKRQRLEAKARELEAHIGPGSGTLRDVVGEWHVESASISKTWPHRGTDFRMSIYFHSLEESDELSDDHGESSDSSSDTVDEKHDNTTDSELLWANFHLGVLHGVLQAEAELSTSGSLPSAPIPFAWRGRDSEEEQIQLDTSGRTNRGSLTFLSPTKLKGVLEGAVGSFEFAGSKVSKIPAYKHPQVWSDLTQDQWDVERVSRWR
;
A
#
# COMPACT_ATOMS: atom_id res chain seq x y z
N MET A 1 -33.13 -5.75 39.72
CA MET A 1 -32.29 -5.17 38.65
C MET A 1 -31.10 -6.10 38.53
N ASP A 2 -31.06 -6.95 37.51
CA ASP A 2 -29.93 -7.85 37.28
C ASP A 2 -28.68 -7.01 37.04
N SER A 3 -27.82 -6.91 38.05
CA SER A 3 -26.52 -6.23 37.92
C SER A 3 -25.63 -7.09 37.05
N LYS A 4 -25.79 -6.98 35.73
CA LYS A 4 -24.88 -7.55 34.74
C LYS A 4 -23.48 -7.07 35.10
N GLU A 5 -22.56 -7.99 35.33
CA GLU A 5 -21.16 -7.62 35.59
C GLU A 5 -20.64 -6.71 34.48
N PRO A 6 -19.84 -5.68 34.81
CA PRO A 6 -19.25 -4.81 33.79
C PRO A 6 -18.45 -5.62 32.77
N GLU A 7 -18.52 -5.20 31.51
CA GLU A 7 -17.72 -5.81 30.46
C GLU A 7 -16.22 -5.67 30.74
N LEU A 8 -15.47 -6.75 30.50
CA LEU A 8 -14.03 -6.79 30.76
C LEU A 8 -13.22 -6.01 29.72
N TYR A 9 -13.65 -6.02 28.46
CA TYR A 9 -12.87 -5.47 27.36
C TYR A 9 -13.37 -4.08 26.93
N PRO A 10 -12.47 -3.21 26.44
CA PRO A 10 -11.01 -3.35 26.46
C PRO A 10 -10.41 -3.23 27.87
N VAL A 11 -9.28 -3.91 28.13
CA VAL A 11 -8.55 -3.78 29.41
C VAL A 11 -7.61 -2.58 29.33
N VAL A 12 -7.74 -1.64 30.27
CA VAL A 12 -6.96 -0.38 30.31
C VAL A 12 -6.21 -0.15 31.63
N ILE A 13 -6.35 -1.06 32.60
CA ILE A 13 -5.65 -1.02 33.89
C ILE A 13 -4.66 -2.20 34.02
N PRO A 14 -3.60 -2.07 34.82
CA PRO A 14 -2.72 -3.20 35.14
C PRO A 14 -3.42 -4.24 36.02
N PRO A 15 -2.90 -5.48 36.10
CA PRO A 15 -3.43 -6.53 36.97
C PRO A 15 -3.51 -6.08 38.44
N ILE A 16 -4.55 -6.51 39.16
CA ILE A 16 -4.61 -6.32 40.61
C ILE A 16 -3.66 -7.33 41.26
N SER A 17 -2.68 -6.83 42.00
CA SER A 17 -1.79 -7.66 42.81
C SER A 17 -2.46 -8.03 44.13
N HIS A 18 -2.54 -9.32 44.42
CA HIS A 18 -2.98 -9.86 45.70
C HIS A 18 -2.09 -11.07 46.05
N PRO A 19 -0.90 -10.84 46.64
CA PRO A 19 0.11 -11.87 46.82
C PRO A 19 -0.46 -13.16 47.45
N PRO A 20 -0.13 -14.35 46.91
CA PRO A 20 0.83 -14.59 45.82
C PRO A 20 0.26 -14.41 44.40
N PHE A 21 -1.02 -14.02 44.26
CA PHE A 21 -1.77 -14.00 43.01
C PHE A 21 -1.80 -12.62 42.34
N GLU A 22 -2.15 -12.64 41.06
CA GLU A 22 -2.56 -11.49 40.28
C GLU A 22 -3.90 -11.78 39.61
N CYS A 23 -4.72 -10.74 39.40
CA CYS A 23 -6.02 -10.85 38.75
C CYS A 23 -6.15 -9.87 37.58
N GLN A 24 -6.67 -10.38 36.46
CA GLN A 24 -6.92 -9.62 35.22
C GLN A 24 -8.41 -9.62 34.82
N GLY A 25 -9.31 -9.85 35.78
CA GLY A 25 -10.77 -9.88 35.55
C GLY A 25 -11.32 -11.14 34.86
N LYS A 26 -10.44 -12.11 34.58
CA LYS A 26 -10.76 -13.44 34.00
C LYS A 26 -10.05 -14.56 34.77
N GLY A 27 -10.06 -14.48 36.09
CA GLY A 27 -9.47 -15.48 36.97
C GLY A 27 -8.17 -15.05 37.63
N LEU A 28 -7.68 -15.89 38.55
CA LEU A 28 -6.40 -15.71 39.23
C LEU A 28 -5.25 -16.31 38.43
N VAL A 29 -4.09 -15.67 38.58
CA VAL A 29 -2.84 -16.06 37.94
C VAL A 29 -1.74 -16.06 39.01
N TYR A 30 -0.84 -17.04 38.95
CA TYR A 30 0.37 -17.05 39.77
C TYR A 30 1.60 -16.99 38.86
N LYS A 31 2.40 -15.92 38.99
CA LYS A 31 3.62 -15.69 38.18
C LYS A 31 3.39 -15.95 36.68
N SER A 32 2.37 -15.30 36.11
CA SER A 32 1.94 -15.44 34.70
C SER A 32 1.37 -16.82 34.28
N HIS A 33 1.09 -17.72 35.23
CA HIS A 33 0.45 -19.01 34.94
C HIS A 33 -1.00 -19.05 35.44
N SER A 34 -1.93 -19.31 34.52
CA SER A 34 -3.35 -19.50 34.82
C SER A 34 -3.64 -20.93 35.29
N ARG A 35 -4.81 -21.11 35.93
CA ARG A 35 -5.33 -22.42 36.31
C ARG A 35 -5.70 -23.22 35.07
N GLU A 36 -5.21 -24.46 35.01
CA GLU A 36 -5.60 -25.44 33.98
C GLU A 36 -6.85 -26.19 34.41
N SER A 37 -7.68 -26.65 33.47
CA SER A 37 -8.88 -27.41 33.81
C SER A 37 -8.54 -28.79 34.41
N ILE A 38 -9.37 -29.29 35.32
CA ILE A 38 -9.17 -30.62 35.93
C ILE A 38 -9.14 -31.72 34.87
N ASP A 39 -9.99 -31.65 33.84
CA ASP A 39 -10.04 -32.66 32.78
C ASP A 39 -8.73 -32.71 31.99
N THR A 40 -8.18 -31.53 31.67
CA THR A 40 -6.87 -31.42 31.04
C THR A 40 -5.76 -31.96 31.94
N LEU A 41 -5.75 -31.61 33.23
CA LEU A 41 -4.78 -32.13 34.19
C LEU A 41 -4.86 -33.66 34.33
N ARG A 42 -6.07 -34.23 34.40
CA ARG A 42 -6.29 -35.68 34.46
C ARG A 42 -5.79 -36.37 33.21
N SER A 43 -6.18 -35.89 32.03
CA SER A 43 -5.71 -36.43 30.76
C SER A 43 -4.18 -36.45 30.68
N TRP A 44 -3.53 -35.35 31.10
CA TRP A 44 -2.08 -35.23 31.07
C TRP A 44 -1.36 -36.19 32.02
N ILE A 45 -2.00 -36.58 33.11
CA ILE A 45 -1.42 -37.50 34.10
C ILE A 45 -1.70 -38.97 33.74
N THR A 46 -2.82 -39.27 33.08
CA THR A 46 -3.23 -40.65 32.73
C THR A 46 -2.68 -41.13 31.39
N THR A 47 -2.44 -40.23 30.43
CA THR A 47 -2.04 -40.64 29.07
C THR A 47 -0.52 -40.86 28.96
N LYS A 48 -0.08 -42.10 28.71
CA LYS A 48 1.35 -42.45 28.52
C LYS A 48 1.95 -42.05 27.16
N ARG A 49 1.16 -41.48 26.22
CA ARG A 49 1.61 -41.14 24.86
C ARG A 49 1.16 -39.74 24.46
N GLY A 50 2.13 -38.85 24.22
CA GLY A 50 1.97 -37.58 23.49
C GLY A 50 1.90 -36.31 24.36
N ARG A 51 3.03 -35.58 24.44
CA ARG A 51 3.23 -34.30 25.15
C ARG A 51 2.88 -34.32 26.66
N SER A 52 3.69 -35.04 27.42
CA SER A 52 3.57 -35.12 28.88
C SER A 52 3.77 -33.75 29.56
N PRO A 53 3.08 -33.47 30.69
CA PRO A 53 3.33 -32.29 31.53
C PRO A 53 4.74 -32.29 32.16
N LEU A 54 5.54 -33.35 31.98
CA LEU A 54 6.95 -33.45 32.37
C LEU A 54 7.86 -32.32 31.82
N GLN A 55 7.43 -31.57 30.80
CA GLN A 55 8.18 -30.41 30.28
C GLN A 55 7.78 -29.06 30.89
N ARG A 56 6.75 -29.02 31.76
CA ARG A 56 6.33 -27.77 32.40
C ARG A 56 7.32 -27.39 33.51
N PRO A 57 7.70 -26.10 33.62
CA PRO A 57 8.64 -25.67 34.64
C PRO A 57 8.04 -25.81 36.05
N LYS A 58 8.90 -25.96 37.07
CA LYS A 58 8.47 -26.10 38.48
C LYS A 58 7.47 -25.03 38.92
N ILE A 59 7.67 -23.79 38.48
CA ILE A 59 6.82 -22.64 38.80
C ILE A 59 5.39 -22.81 38.29
N TRP A 60 5.19 -23.50 37.16
CA TRP A 60 3.86 -23.80 36.62
C TRP A 60 3.13 -24.84 37.49
N TRP A 61 3.84 -25.88 37.95
CA TRP A 61 3.26 -26.88 38.86
C TRP A 61 2.88 -26.26 40.21
N GLN A 62 3.72 -25.37 40.74
CA GLN A 62 3.40 -24.58 41.92
C GLN A 62 2.15 -23.72 41.70
N ALA A 63 2.01 -23.11 40.52
CA ALA A 63 0.82 -22.35 40.16
C ALA A 63 -0.44 -23.22 40.23
N GLN A 64 -0.41 -24.42 39.68
CA GLN A 64 -1.57 -25.32 39.72
C GLN A 64 -1.96 -25.67 41.15
N LEU A 65 -0.99 -26.06 42.00
CA LEU A 65 -1.30 -26.35 43.41
C LEU A 65 -1.96 -25.14 44.09
N LEU A 66 -1.33 -23.96 44.02
CA LEU A 66 -1.83 -22.74 44.67
C LEU A 66 -3.22 -22.33 44.15
N LEU A 67 -3.45 -22.39 42.84
CA LEU A 67 -4.71 -21.99 42.21
C LEU A 67 -5.86 -23.01 42.43
N TYR A 68 -5.55 -24.19 42.95
CA TYR A 68 -6.52 -25.16 43.46
C TYR A 68 -6.65 -25.13 45.00
N GLY A 69 -5.89 -24.27 45.69
CA GLY A 69 -5.90 -24.17 47.16
C GLY A 69 -5.04 -25.23 47.86
N LEU A 70 -4.11 -25.86 47.14
CA LEU A 70 -3.21 -26.88 47.67
C LEU A 70 -1.87 -26.26 48.08
N ASP A 71 -1.30 -26.75 49.17
CA ASP A 71 0.02 -26.31 49.63
C ASP A 71 1.15 -26.83 48.70
N PRO A 72 1.90 -25.94 48.02
CA PRO A 72 3.05 -26.33 47.21
C PRO A 72 4.22 -26.87 48.04
N GLY A 73 4.22 -26.68 49.36
CA GLY A 73 5.33 -27.00 50.27
C GLY A 73 6.45 -25.97 50.18
N SER A 74 7.66 -26.37 50.56
CA SER A 74 8.83 -25.48 50.54
C SER A 74 9.10 -24.91 49.14
N LEU A 75 9.53 -23.64 49.09
CA LEU A 75 10.04 -23.02 47.85
C LEU A 75 11.23 -23.79 47.25
N SER A 76 11.97 -24.56 48.05
CA SER A 76 13.06 -25.44 47.62
C SER A 76 12.63 -26.85 47.18
N ALA A 77 11.34 -27.20 47.26
CA ALA A 77 10.83 -28.53 46.94
C ALA A 77 11.23 -28.98 45.53
N LYS A 78 11.54 -30.27 45.35
CA LYS A 78 11.93 -30.79 44.03
C LYS A 78 10.72 -30.85 43.10
N LEU A 79 10.95 -30.74 41.80
CA LEU A 79 9.87 -30.83 40.79
C LEU A 79 9.03 -32.11 40.94
N ALA A 80 9.68 -33.23 41.24
CA ALA A 80 9.02 -34.52 41.48
C ALA A 80 8.04 -34.47 42.67
N GLU A 81 8.40 -33.78 43.76
CA GLU A 81 7.55 -33.64 44.96
C GLU A 81 6.32 -32.79 44.66
N VAL A 82 6.50 -31.63 44.02
CA VAL A 82 5.40 -30.72 43.64
C VAL A 82 4.45 -31.42 42.65
N THR A 83 5.01 -32.18 41.70
CA THR A 83 4.23 -32.94 40.72
C THR A 83 3.44 -34.08 41.39
N GLN A 84 4.06 -34.80 42.32
CA GLN A 84 3.41 -35.91 43.02
C GLN A 84 2.23 -35.42 43.87
N LYS A 85 2.38 -34.29 44.56
CA LYS A 85 1.27 -33.66 45.31
C LYS A 85 0.03 -33.44 44.45
N LEU A 86 0.19 -32.90 43.23
CA LEU A 86 -0.95 -32.68 42.34
C LEU A 86 -1.56 -33.99 41.85
N LYS A 87 -0.74 -35.01 41.57
CA LYS A 87 -1.20 -36.34 41.19
C LYS A 87 -2.02 -37.00 42.31
N ASP A 88 -1.53 -36.93 43.54
CA ASP A 88 -2.20 -37.49 44.71
C ASP A 88 -3.53 -36.77 44.96
N ALA A 89 -3.56 -35.43 44.86
CA ALA A 89 -4.79 -34.65 44.98
C ALA A 89 -5.84 -35.04 43.92
N LEU A 90 -5.42 -35.25 42.66
CA LEU A 90 -6.30 -35.69 41.59
C LEU A 90 -6.80 -37.12 41.78
N ALA A 91 -5.95 -38.03 42.27
CA ALA A 91 -6.32 -39.41 42.60
C ALA A 91 -7.31 -39.47 43.78
N ASN A 92 -7.16 -38.54 44.74
CA ASN A 92 -8.05 -38.39 45.90
C ASN A 92 -9.31 -37.57 45.61
N GLY A 93 -9.60 -37.27 44.33
CA GLY A 93 -10.89 -36.72 43.92
C GLY A 93 -10.97 -35.19 43.84
N LEU A 94 -9.86 -34.46 43.67
CA LEU A 94 -9.90 -33.02 43.36
C LEU A 94 -10.79 -32.77 42.11
N GLN A 95 -11.86 -31.99 42.26
CA GLN A 95 -12.81 -31.63 41.19
C GLN A 95 -12.83 -30.13 40.87
N ALA A 96 -12.50 -29.27 41.83
CA ALA A 96 -12.59 -27.82 41.71
C ALA A 96 -11.60 -27.16 42.70
N PRO A 97 -11.28 -25.86 42.53
CA PRO A 97 -10.58 -25.08 43.55
C PRO A 97 -11.33 -25.08 44.88
N CYS A 98 -10.62 -24.89 45.99
CA CYS A 98 -11.29 -24.69 47.27
C CYS A 98 -12.16 -23.41 47.26
N GLN A 99 -13.11 -23.33 48.20
CA GLN A 99 -14.05 -22.22 48.28
C GLN A 99 -13.33 -20.87 48.48
N GLU A 100 -12.28 -20.84 49.29
CA GLU A 100 -11.47 -19.64 49.55
C GLU A 100 -10.85 -19.05 48.28
N ILE A 101 -10.30 -19.90 47.40
CA ILE A 101 -9.74 -19.47 46.12
C ILE A 101 -10.84 -19.02 45.17
N THR A 102 -11.99 -19.69 45.19
CA THR A 102 -13.15 -19.33 44.37
C THR A 102 -13.73 -17.97 44.77
N ASP A 103 -13.88 -17.72 46.07
CA ASP A 103 -14.39 -16.46 46.60
C ASP A 103 -13.42 -15.31 46.30
N LEU A 104 -12.12 -15.53 46.53
CA LEU A 104 -11.08 -14.56 46.19
C LEU A 104 -11.07 -14.23 44.69
N GLU A 105 -11.20 -15.25 43.84
CA GLU A 105 -11.26 -15.07 42.39
C GLU A 105 -12.47 -14.23 41.97
N ASN A 106 -13.64 -14.51 42.54
CA ASN A 106 -14.87 -13.77 42.25
C ASN A 106 -14.76 -12.31 42.74
N GLU A 107 -14.26 -12.10 43.96
CA GLU A 107 -14.07 -10.76 44.52
C GLU A 107 -13.11 -9.93 43.65
N LEU A 108 -11.94 -10.49 43.33
CA LEU A 108 -10.92 -9.78 42.54
C LEU A 108 -11.38 -9.57 41.10
N ASN A 109 -12.10 -10.51 40.49
CA ASN A 109 -12.67 -10.33 39.16
C ASN A 109 -13.70 -9.18 39.15
N ALA A 110 -14.62 -9.16 40.12
CA ALA A 110 -15.62 -8.11 40.23
C ALA A 110 -14.97 -6.74 40.47
N LYS A 111 -13.96 -6.68 41.36
CA LYS A 111 -13.19 -5.47 41.62
C LYS A 111 -12.43 -4.98 40.39
N PHE A 112 -11.74 -5.88 39.68
CA PHE A 112 -11.02 -5.55 38.46
C PHE A 112 -11.95 -4.99 37.40
N ARG A 113 -13.11 -5.63 37.16
CA ARG A 113 -14.07 -5.20 36.16
C ARG A 113 -14.66 -3.82 36.47
N ARG A 114 -14.95 -3.51 37.73
CA ARG A 114 -15.39 -2.18 38.17
C ARG A 114 -14.31 -1.12 37.91
N LEU A 115 -13.09 -1.35 38.42
CA LEU A 115 -11.99 -0.41 38.22
C LEU A 115 -11.63 -0.22 36.74
N ASN A 116 -11.71 -1.28 35.95
CA ASN A 116 -11.47 -1.22 34.51
C ASN A 116 -12.58 -0.45 33.79
N ALA A 117 -13.85 -0.60 34.19
CA ALA A 117 -14.95 0.19 33.66
C ALA A 117 -14.78 1.68 33.98
N ASP A 118 -14.50 2.02 35.24
CA ASP A 118 -14.27 3.41 35.65
C ASP A 118 -13.10 4.05 34.89
N ALA A 119 -12.00 3.30 34.72
CA ALA A 119 -10.84 3.76 33.95
C ALA A 119 -11.13 3.88 32.45
N ARG A 120 -11.96 2.99 31.86
CA ARG A 120 -12.41 3.12 30.47
C ARG A 120 -13.25 4.37 30.29
N ASP A 121 -14.16 4.64 31.21
CA ASP A 121 -15.00 5.83 31.19
C ASP A 121 -14.16 7.11 31.30
N ALA A 122 -13.25 7.17 32.27
CA ALA A 122 -12.34 8.30 32.43
C ALA A 122 -11.47 8.50 31.17
N LYS A 123 -10.95 7.42 30.59
CA LYS A 123 -10.16 7.47 29.37
C LYS A 123 -10.98 7.97 28.19
N TYR A 124 -12.21 7.50 28.02
CA TYR A 124 -13.10 7.95 26.95
C TYR A 124 -13.42 9.45 27.06
N GLN A 125 -13.74 9.92 28.26
CA GLN A 125 -14.04 11.33 28.51
C GLN A 125 -12.83 12.25 28.27
N ALA A 126 -11.62 11.75 28.51
CA ALA A 126 -10.38 12.50 28.26
C ALA A 126 -10.00 12.64 26.78
N LEU A 127 -10.65 11.90 25.87
CA LEU A 127 -10.39 12.02 24.43
C LEU A 127 -11.08 13.27 23.88
N GLU A 128 -10.33 14.14 23.20
CA GLU A 128 -10.83 15.42 22.69
C GLU A 128 -11.42 15.33 21.27
N SER A 129 -10.89 14.45 20.42
CA SER A 129 -11.33 14.33 19.03
C SER A 129 -12.34 13.19 18.80
N ASP A 130 -13.25 13.42 17.87
CA ASP A 130 -14.22 12.42 17.39
C ASP A 130 -13.52 11.17 16.86
N GLU A 131 -12.41 11.32 16.13
CA GLU A 131 -11.63 10.19 15.62
C GLU A 131 -11.03 9.33 16.75
N SER A 132 -10.58 9.96 17.84
CA SER A 132 -10.03 9.22 18.97
C SER A 132 -11.13 8.49 19.73
N ARG A 133 -12.28 9.16 19.95
CA ARG A 133 -13.44 8.59 20.64
C ARG A 133 -14.03 7.41 19.87
N VAL A 134 -14.23 7.56 18.56
CA VAL A 134 -14.79 6.49 17.72
C VAL A 134 -13.83 5.30 17.62
N LYS A 135 -12.51 5.54 17.62
CA LYS A 135 -11.51 4.46 17.65
C LYS A 135 -11.50 3.69 18.97
N PHE A 136 -11.77 4.39 20.08
CA PHE A 136 -11.77 3.76 21.41
C PHE A 136 -13.05 2.99 21.69
N ASP A 137 -14.21 3.60 21.43
CA ASP A 137 -15.53 2.97 21.61
C ASP A 137 -16.51 3.53 20.55
N PRO A 138 -16.58 2.88 19.37
CA PRO A 138 -17.40 3.36 18.26
C PRO A 138 -18.90 3.30 18.57
N LEU A 139 -19.35 2.30 19.32
CA LEU A 139 -20.77 2.13 19.65
C LEU A 139 -21.22 3.24 20.61
N ARG A 140 -20.45 3.49 21.67
CA ARG A 140 -20.73 4.59 22.60
C ARG A 140 -20.71 5.93 21.89
N PHE A 141 -19.69 6.19 21.06
CA PHE A 141 -19.59 7.42 20.29
C PHE A 141 -20.83 7.68 19.44
N LEU A 142 -21.29 6.68 18.69
CA LEU A 142 -22.48 6.82 17.84
C LEU A 142 -23.75 7.02 18.67
N HIS A 143 -23.88 6.37 19.83
CA HIS A 143 -25.02 6.58 20.74
C HIS A 143 -25.06 7.99 21.33
N GLU A 144 -23.91 8.53 21.74
CA GLU A 144 -23.81 9.89 22.27
C GLU A 144 -24.02 10.93 21.17
N ARG A 145 -23.47 10.71 19.97
CA ARG A 145 -23.62 11.62 18.83
C ARG A 145 -25.02 11.60 18.21
N PHE A 146 -25.66 10.42 18.17
CA PHE A 146 -26.98 10.20 17.58
C PHE A 146 -27.94 9.49 18.56
N PRO A 147 -28.43 10.18 19.59
CA PRO A 147 -29.30 9.59 20.61
C PRO A 147 -30.53 8.89 19.98
N PRO A 148 -30.92 7.69 20.46
CA PRO A 148 -32.08 6.97 19.95
C PRO A 148 -33.42 7.59 20.37
N THR A 149 -33.43 8.35 21.47
CA THR A 149 -34.63 8.97 22.04
C THR A 149 -34.68 10.46 21.71
N GLY A 150 -35.47 10.81 20.71
CA GLY A 150 -35.72 12.18 20.26
C GLY A 150 -35.90 12.23 18.75
N LYS A 151 -36.53 13.28 18.22
CA LYS A 151 -36.46 13.57 16.79
C LYS A 151 -34.99 13.89 16.49
N ARG A 152 -34.22 12.90 16.00
CA ARG A 152 -32.90 13.14 15.41
C ARG A 152 -33.07 14.31 14.44
N LYS A 153 -32.22 15.33 14.54
CA LYS A 153 -32.30 16.43 13.59
C LYS A 153 -31.88 15.86 12.24
N SER A 154 -32.71 16.10 11.21
CA SER A 154 -32.48 15.56 9.87
C SER A 154 -31.16 16.04 9.27
N ASP A 155 -30.67 17.22 9.68
CA ASP A 155 -29.42 17.83 9.25
C ASP A 155 -28.17 17.34 10.02
N ASP A 156 -28.32 16.41 10.98
CA ASP A 156 -27.20 16.00 11.83
C ASP A 156 -26.34 14.90 11.20
N PHE A 157 -25.04 15.20 11.05
CA PHE A 157 -24.02 14.28 10.55
C PHE A 157 -22.66 14.48 11.26
N VAL A 158 -21.77 13.52 11.08
CA VAL A 158 -20.36 13.62 11.48
C VAL A 158 -19.46 13.09 10.36
N VAL A 159 -18.30 13.72 10.18
CA VAL A 159 -17.27 13.31 9.22
C VAL A 159 -16.08 12.77 10.00
N LEU A 160 -15.76 11.49 9.82
CA LEU A 160 -14.74 10.77 10.57
C LEU A 160 -13.54 10.48 9.67
N LYS A 161 -12.37 11.00 10.07
CA LYS A 161 -11.09 10.80 9.37
C LYS A 161 -10.37 9.55 9.88
N ILE A 162 -10.99 8.38 9.65
CA ILE A 162 -10.52 7.10 10.19
C ILE A 162 -9.98 6.16 9.10
N PRO A 163 -9.00 5.29 9.42
CA PRO A 163 -8.45 4.30 8.49
C PRO A 163 -9.49 3.31 7.95
N ARG A 164 -9.17 2.65 6.83
CA ARG A 164 -10.05 1.63 6.19
C ARG A 164 -10.50 0.52 7.13
N HIS A 165 -9.62 0.05 8.02
CA HIS A 165 -9.95 -1.06 8.93
C HIS A 165 -10.99 -0.68 9.98
N ASP A 166 -10.97 0.57 10.48
CA ASP A 166 -11.93 1.06 11.47
C ASP A 166 -13.31 1.35 10.87
N ARG A 167 -13.36 1.74 9.58
CA ARG A 167 -14.61 2.10 8.89
C ARG A 167 -15.65 0.98 8.89
N TYR A 168 -15.22 -0.27 8.71
CA TYR A 168 -16.14 -1.41 8.68
C TYR A 168 -16.90 -1.59 10.01
N GLN A 169 -16.19 -1.43 11.12
CA GLN A 169 -16.78 -1.55 12.45
C GLN A 169 -17.76 -0.41 12.72
N VAL A 170 -17.39 0.83 12.39
CA VAL A 170 -18.27 2.00 12.53
C VAL A 170 -19.51 1.86 11.67
N HIS A 171 -19.38 1.41 10.42
CA HIS A 171 -20.51 1.12 9.54
C HIS A 171 -21.47 0.09 10.15
N THR A 172 -20.95 -1.04 10.62
CA THR A 172 -21.76 -2.10 11.25
C THR A 172 -22.54 -1.57 12.46
N PHE A 173 -21.91 -0.73 13.29
CA PHE A 173 -22.59 -0.14 14.45
C PHE A 173 -23.60 0.94 14.05
N ALA A 174 -23.28 1.77 13.06
CA ALA A 174 -24.19 2.78 12.55
C ALA A 174 -25.48 2.15 11.99
N GLU A 175 -25.37 1.06 11.22
CA GLU A 175 -26.54 0.33 10.70
C GLU A 175 -27.43 -0.21 11.81
N ARG A 176 -26.84 -0.77 12.88
CA ARG A 176 -27.59 -1.24 14.06
C ARG A 176 -28.35 -0.12 14.77
N LEU A 177 -27.91 1.12 14.63
CA LEU A 177 -28.55 2.31 15.18
C LEU A 177 -29.50 2.99 14.18
N GLY A 178 -29.74 2.39 13.00
CA GLY A 178 -30.55 2.98 11.95
C GLY A 178 -29.95 4.26 11.38
N LEU A 179 -28.63 4.39 11.39
CA LEU A 179 -27.90 5.49 10.77
C LEU A 179 -27.42 5.08 9.38
N CYS A 180 -27.26 6.08 8.52
CA CYS A 180 -26.68 5.92 7.19
C CYS A 180 -25.19 6.28 7.24
N THR A 181 -24.40 5.60 6.41
CA THR A 181 -22.98 5.92 6.23
C THR A 181 -22.62 6.01 4.77
N VAL A 182 -21.74 6.95 4.41
CA VAL A 182 -21.17 7.02 3.06
C VAL A 182 -19.68 7.35 3.14
N SER A 183 -18.87 6.75 2.26
CA SER A 183 -17.47 7.14 2.12
C SER A 183 -17.36 8.28 1.10
N ALA A 184 -16.53 9.28 1.39
CA ALA A 184 -16.17 10.34 0.48
C ALA A 184 -14.68 10.31 0.20
N ASP A 185 -14.32 10.51 -1.05
CA ASP A 185 -12.95 10.75 -1.44
C ASP A 185 -12.53 12.15 -0.99
N ALA A 186 -11.55 12.23 -0.09
CA ALA A 186 -11.22 13.46 0.61
C ALA A 186 -9.96 14.15 0.07
N PRO A 187 -9.81 15.46 0.26
CA PRO A 187 -8.55 16.17 0.02
C PRO A 187 -7.42 15.62 0.91
N GLY A 188 -6.20 15.50 0.37
CA GLY A 188 -5.03 15.08 1.13
C GLY A 188 -4.18 14.02 0.42
N ALA A 189 -3.51 13.16 1.19
CA ALA A 189 -2.68 12.08 0.65
C ALA A 189 -3.46 11.19 -0.34
N ASP A 190 -2.75 10.57 -1.27
CA ASP A 190 -3.33 9.67 -2.26
C ASP A 190 -4.13 8.56 -1.49
N ASP A 191 -5.39 8.35 -1.90
CA ASP A 191 -6.39 7.47 -1.26
C ASP A 191 -6.96 7.87 0.11
N ALA A 192 -6.86 9.14 0.52
CA ALA A 192 -7.58 9.64 1.69
C ALA A 192 -9.11 9.52 1.49
N ARG A 193 -9.75 8.65 2.29
CA ARG A 193 -11.22 8.50 2.32
C ARG A 193 -11.74 8.80 3.72
N TRP A 194 -12.71 9.70 3.81
CA TRP A 194 -13.42 10.01 5.06
C TRP A 194 -14.75 9.25 5.10
N LEU A 195 -15.18 8.88 6.31
CA LEU A 195 -16.48 8.25 6.53
C LEU A 195 -17.47 9.28 7.06
N ILE A 196 -18.59 9.47 6.37
CA ILE A 196 -19.67 10.34 6.82
C ILE A 196 -20.74 9.45 7.44
N VAL A 197 -21.21 9.79 8.64
CA VAL A 197 -22.30 9.09 9.35
C VAL A 197 -23.38 10.11 9.66
N GLY A 198 -24.66 9.76 9.44
CA GLY A 198 -25.77 10.65 9.71
C GLY A 198 -27.11 9.91 9.77
N SER A 199 -28.14 10.63 10.19
CA SER A 199 -29.50 10.05 10.30
C SER A 199 -30.30 10.14 9.01
N ASP A 200 -30.00 11.12 8.15
CA ASP A 200 -30.63 11.33 6.86
C ASP A 200 -29.64 11.01 5.74
N ARG A 201 -30.08 10.20 4.78
CA ARG A 201 -29.25 9.76 3.66
C ARG A 201 -28.95 10.90 2.69
N ASP A 202 -29.92 11.79 2.45
CA ASP A 202 -29.78 12.85 1.45
C ASP A 202 -28.78 13.91 1.94
N VAL A 203 -28.82 14.23 3.24
CA VAL A 203 -27.86 15.14 3.88
C VAL A 203 -26.43 14.62 3.81
N ILE A 204 -26.20 13.34 4.10
CA ILE A 204 -24.83 12.80 4.02
C ILE A 204 -24.33 12.65 2.58
N LEU A 205 -25.22 12.48 1.60
CA LEU A 205 -24.88 12.45 0.18
C LEU A 205 -24.50 13.84 -0.33
N GLU A 206 -25.25 14.88 0.07
CA GLU A 206 -24.88 16.26 -0.22
C GLU A 206 -23.51 16.59 0.36
N ARG A 207 -23.26 16.19 1.62
CA ARG A 207 -21.96 16.41 2.25
C ARG A 207 -20.83 15.65 1.56
N ARG A 208 -21.08 14.44 1.06
CA ARG A 208 -20.12 13.69 0.24
C ARG A 208 -19.72 14.47 -1.00
N TRP A 209 -20.68 15.02 -1.74
CA TRP A 209 -20.39 15.77 -2.96
C TRP A 209 -19.56 17.02 -2.68
N GLN A 210 -19.82 17.71 -1.57
CA GLN A 210 -19.01 18.87 -1.16
C GLN A 210 -17.55 18.47 -0.92
N ILE A 211 -17.30 17.36 -0.19
CA ILE A 211 -15.94 16.87 0.08
C ILE A 211 -15.24 16.41 -1.21
N GLU A 212 -15.96 15.71 -2.09
CA GLU A 212 -15.40 15.26 -3.38
C GLU A 212 -15.08 16.45 -4.30
N ALA A 213 -15.89 17.52 -4.29
CA ALA A 213 -15.62 18.75 -5.02
C ALA A 213 -14.37 19.48 -4.47
N GLU A 214 -14.21 19.54 -3.15
CA GLU A 214 -12.98 20.05 -2.50
C GLU A 214 -11.74 19.24 -2.94
N ARG A 215 -11.86 17.91 -3.04
CA ARG A 215 -10.77 17.04 -3.54
C ARG A 215 -10.42 17.36 -4.99
N SER A 216 -11.42 17.52 -5.85
CA SER A 216 -11.19 17.89 -7.26
C SER A 216 -10.44 19.22 -7.38
N GLY A 217 -10.84 20.25 -6.61
CA GLY A 217 -10.12 21.53 -6.56
C GLY A 217 -8.68 21.38 -6.08
N TRP A 218 -8.46 20.63 -5.00
CA TRP A 218 -7.12 20.34 -4.49
C TRP A 218 -6.23 19.60 -5.51
N MET A 219 -6.80 18.64 -6.25
CA MET A 219 -6.10 17.91 -7.31
C MET A 219 -5.73 18.84 -8.48
N GLU A 220 -6.62 19.74 -8.87
CA GLU A 220 -6.38 20.72 -9.93
C GLU A 220 -5.26 21.70 -9.52
N GLU A 221 -5.27 22.18 -8.28
CA GLU A 221 -4.19 23.03 -7.75
C GLU A 221 -2.85 22.30 -7.71
N LYS A 222 -2.82 21.04 -7.24
CA LYS A 222 -1.59 20.21 -7.22
C LYS A 222 -1.06 19.96 -8.63
N ALA A 223 -1.94 19.67 -9.59
CA ALA A 223 -1.59 19.50 -11.00
C ALA A 223 -1.04 20.79 -11.60
N LYS A 224 -1.68 21.94 -11.33
CA LYS A 224 -1.23 23.26 -11.78
C LYS A 224 0.13 23.63 -11.19
N ALA A 225 0.34 23.41 -9.90
CA ALA A 225 1.63 23.66 -9.24
C ALA A 225 2.75 22.77 -9.81
N LYS A 226 2.45 21.49 -10.05
CA LYS A 226 3.38 20.57 -10.70
C LYS A 226 3.75 21.06 -12.11
N ARG A 227 2.76 21.44 -12.91
CA ARG A 227 2.97 21.98 -14.26
C ARG A 227 3.83 23.24 -14.24
N GLN A 228 3.54 24.21 -13.37
CA GLN A 228 4.33 25.43 -13.24
C GLN A 228 5.79 25.14 -12.86
N ARG A 229 6.03 24.18 -11.97
CA ARG A 229 7.40 23.76 -11.60
C ARG A 229 8.16 23.18 -12.79
N LEU A 230 7.48 22.36 -13.60
CA LEU A 230 8.08 21.74 -14.78
C LEU A 230 8.36 22.77 -15.87
N GLU A 231 7.43 23.69 -16.13
CA GLU A 231 7.62 24.81 -17.06
C GLU A 231 8.75 25.74 -16.60
N ALA A 232 8.86 26.03 -15.31
CA ALA A 232 9.96 26.82 -14.75
C ALA A 232 11.31 26.13 -14.96
N LYS A 233 11.38 24.81 -14.71
CA LYS A 233 12.59 24.02 -14.96
C LYS A 233 12.96 23.99 -16.44
N ALA A 234 11.97 23.89 -17.33
CA ALA A 234 12.19 23.96 -18.77
C ALA A 234 12.74 25.34 -19.20
N ARG A 235 12.21 26.45 -18.65
CA ARG A 235 12.72 27.81 -18.90
C ARG A 235 14.14 27.99 -18.36
N GLU A 236 14.43 27.47 -17.18
CA GLU A 236 15.79 27.49 -16.63
C GLU A 236 16.75 26.71 -17.52
N LEU A 237 16.34 25.53 -18.00
CA LEU A 237 17.13 24.73 -18.93
C LEU A 237 17.36 25.49 -20.25
N GLU A 238 16.33 26.14 -20.78
CA GLU A 238 16.38 26.97 -21.99
C GLU A 238 17.34 28.16 -21.81
N ALA A 239 17.36 28.80 -20.63
CA ALA A 239 18.32 29.85 -20.31
C ALA A 239 19.77 29.34 -20.19
N HIS A 240 19.99 28.13 -19.65
CA HIS A 240 21.32 27.55 -19.46
C HIS A 240 21.88 26.80 -20.68
N ILE A 241 21.02 26.41 -21.62
CA ILE A 241 21.47 25.83 -22.90
C ILE A 241 21.97 26.94 -23.83
N GLY A 242 21.67 28.21 -23.54
CA GLY A 242 21.74 29.28 -24.55
C GLY A 242 20.77 28.97 -25.69
N PRO A 243 20.78 29.71 -26.81
CA PRO A 243 20.44 29.05 -28.06
C PRO A 243 21.46 27.92 -28.16
N GLY A 244 21.03 26.67 -28.04
CA GLY A 244 21.87 25.57 -28.52
C GLY A 244 22.28 25.87 -29.97
N SER A 245 23.06 25.01 -30.59
CA SER A 245 23.28 25.13 -32.04
C SER A 245 21.94 25.07 -32.83
N GLY A 246 20.81 24.83 -32.15
CA GLY A 246 19.48 24.68 -32.73
C GLY A 246 19.37 23.31 -33.39
N THR A 247 20.26 22.40 -33.00
CA THR A 247 20.43 21.13 -33.67
C THR A 247 19.59 20.07 -33.03
N LEU A 248 19.34 19.01 -33.79
CA LEU A 248 18.54 17.90 -33.31
C LEU A 248 19.19 17.18 -32.12
N ARG A 249 20.53 17.19 -31.97
CA ARG A 249 21.21 16.66 -30.76
C ARG A 249 20.72 17.32 -29.46
N ASP A 250 20.28 18.58 -29.50
CA ASP A 250 19.84 19.30 -28.32
C ASP A 250 18.50 18.79 -27.76
N VAL A 251 17.77 17.89 -28.45
CA VAL A 251 16.50 17.32 -27.98
C VAL A 251 16.68 16.10 -27.06
N VAL A 252 17.88 15.52 -27.02
CA VAL A 252 18.20 14.34 -26.19
C VAL A 252 18.03 14.67 -24.71
N GLY A 253 17.31 13.83 -23.98
CA GLY A 253 17.11 14.04 -22.55
C GLY A 253 15.81 13.44 -22.02
N GLU A 254 15.48 13.81 -20.79
CA GLU A 254 14.23 13.42 -20.14
C GLU A 254 13.17 14.49 -20.34
N TRP A 255 11.97 14.05 -20.67
CA TRP A 255 10.82 14.89 -20.97
C TRP A 255 9.63 14.50 -20.11
N HIS A 256 8.96 15.52 -19.57
CA HIS A 256 7.62 15.35 -19.00
C HIS A 256 6.59 15.56 -20.11
N VAL A 257 5.61 14.67 -20.17
CA VAL A 257 4.58 14.65 -21.21
C VAL A 257 3.21 14.92 -20.57
N GLU A 258 2.36 15.65 -21.27
CA GLU A 258 0.98 15.95 -20.86
C GLU A 258 0.03 15.61 -22.01
N SER A 259 -1.08 14.95 -21.69
CA SER A 259 -2.17 14.70 -22.65
C SER A 259 -3.52 14.83 -21.96
N ALA A 260 -4.28 15.84 -22.36
CA ALA A 260 -5.64 16.06 -21.85
C ALA A 260 -6.58 14.91 -22.24
N SER A 261 -6.35 14.27 -23.38
CA SER A 261 -7.14 13.13 -23.85
C SER A 261 -6.90 11.90 -22.97
N ILE A 262 -5.65 11.57 -22.67
CA ILE A 262 -5.31 10.44 -21.78
C ILE A 262 -5.85 10.70 -20.36
N SER A 263 -5.69 11.90 -19.82
CA SER A 263 -6.19 12.24 -18.48
C SER A 263 -7.72 12.23 -18.37
N LYS A 264 -8.46 12.51 -19.45
CA LYS A 264 -9.93 12.41 -19.48
C LYS A 264 -10.40 10.97 -19.57
N THR A 265 -9.74 10.15 -20.39
CA THR A 265 -10.11 8.74 -20.59
C THR A 265 -9.75 7.88 -19.37
N TRP A 266 -8.66 8.19 -18.67
CA TRP A 266 -8.19 7.45 -17.50
C TRP A 266 -7.84 8.38 -16.31
N PRO A 267 -8.84 9.00 -15.65
CA PRO A 267 -8.62 10.02 -14.63
C PRO A 267 -7.97 9.50 -13.33
N HIS A 268 -7.97 8.19 -13.10
CA HIS A 268 -7.43 7.57 -11.89
C HIS A 268 -5.97 7.08 -12.02
N ARG A 269 -5.37 7.19 -13.21
CA ARG A 269 -3.99 6.73 -13.46
C ARG A 269 -3.10 7.96 -13.62
N GLY A 270 -2.10 8.08 -12.75
CA GLY A 270 -1.39 9.31 -12.43
C GLY A 270 -0.95 10.19 -13.62
N THR A 271 -0.80 11.48 -13.36
CA THR A 271 -0.46 12.51 -14.36
C THR A 271 1.05 12.76 -14.50
N ASP A 272 1.88 11.73 -14.25
CA ASP A 272 3.34 11.81 -14.41
C ASP A 272 3.78 11.02 -15.62
N PHE A 273 3.46 11.52 -16.82
CA PHE A 273 3.90 10.89 -18.05
C PHE A 273 5.33 11.32 -18.38
N ARG A 274 6.15 10.36 -18.79
CA ARG A 274 7.56 10.58 -19.06
C ARG A 274 7.97 10.03 -20.41
N MET A 275 8.97 10.67 -20.99
CA MET A 275 9.59 10.24 -22.23
C MET A 275 11.10 10.51 -22.18
N SER A 276 11.91 9.49 -22.42
CA SER A 276 13.37 9.59 -22.52
C SER A 276 13.75 9.56 -24.00
N ILE A 277 14.17 10.69 -24.57
CA ILE A 277 14.54 10.82 -25.99
C ILE A 277 16.06 10.68 -26.14
N TYR A 278 16.51 9.86 -27.09
CA TYR A 278 17.93 9.63 -27.40
C TYR A 278 18.14 9.22 -28.88
N PHE A 279 19.40 9.22 -29.33
CA PHE A 279 19.81 8.68 -30.63
C PHE A 279 20.52 7.35 -30.47
N HIS A 280 20.43 6.51 -31.51
CA HIS A 280 21.11 5.21 -31.58
C HIS A 280 21.51 4.91 -33.03
N SER A 281 22.76 4.47 -33.22
CA SER A 281 23.26 3.99 -34.51
C SER A 281 22.88 2.52 -34.72
N LEU A 282 22.52 2.15 -35.94
CA LEU A 282 22.16 0.76 -36.30
C LEU A 282 23.38 -0.19 -36.29
N GLU A 283 24.61 0.32 -36.22
CA GLU A 283 25.84 -0.49 -36.25
C GLU A 283 26.17 -1.16 -34.89
N GLU A 284 25.52 -0.77 -33.78
CA GLU A 284 25.74 -1.35 -32.44
C GLU A 284 24.86 -2.59 -32.14
N SER A 285 24.00 -3.04 -33.06
CA SER A 285 23.01 -4.11 -32.79
C SER A 285 23.53 -5.55 -32.93
N ASP A 286 24.70 -5.76 -33.54
CA ASP A 286 25.18 -7.11 -33.90
C ASP A 286 26.15 -7.75 -32.87
N GLU A 287 26.59 -7.03 -31.83
CA GLU A 287 27.59 -7.56 -30.87
C GLU A 287 27.01 -8.23 -29.60
N LEU A 288 25.72 -8.56 -29.57
CA LEU A 288 25.09 -9.21 -28.40
C LEU A 288 24.43 -10.55 -28.71
N SER A 289 25.06 -11.38 -29.55
CA SER A 289 24.71 -12.80 -29.69
C SER A 289 25.91 -13.72 -29.41
N ASP A 290 25.77 -14.51 -28.35
CA ASP A 290 26.36 -15.83 -28.08
C ASP A 290 27.89 -16.06 -28.23
N ASP A 291 28.52 -16.28 -27.07
CA ASP A 291 29.14 -17.57 -26.69
C ASP A 291 30.62 -17.57 -26.23
N HIS A 292 30.83 -18.43 -25.22
CA HIS A 292 32.03 -19.05 -24.63
C HIS A 292 33.45 -18.45 -24.76
N GLY A 293 34.13 -18.42 -23.60
CA GLY A 293 35.44 -17.82 -23.43
C GLY A 293 36.63 -18.65 -23.92
N GLU A 294 37.77 -17.97 -24.06
CA GLU A 294 39.09 -18.40 -23.64
C GLU A 294 40.05 -17.20 -23.71
N SER A 295 41.08 -17.22 -22.88
CA SER A 295 42.10 -16.18 -22.76
C SER A 295 43.00 -16.08 -24.00
N SER A 296 43.46 -14.87 -24.34
CA SER A 296 44.86 -14.66 -24.72
C SER A 296 45.24 -13.17 -24.73
N ASP A 297 46.37 -12.86 -24.09
CA ASP A 297 47.17 -11.65 -24.27
C ASP A 297 47.52 -11.40 -25.75
N SER A 298 47.62 -10.13 -26.15
CA SER A 298 48.87 -9.55 -26.69
C SER A 298 48.65 -8.24 -27.47
N SER A 299 49.40 -7.23 -27.02
CA SER A 299 50.10 -6.15 -27.74
C SER A 299 49.41 -5.26 -28.78
N SER A 300 49.68 -3.97 -28.54
CA SER A 300 49.65 -2.82 -29.45
C SER A 300 50.03 -3.09 -30.89
N ASP A 301 49.31 -2.43 -31.80
CA ASP A 301 49.91 -1.49 -32.76
C ASP A 301 48.81 -0.55 -33.29
N THR A 302 48.91 0.73 -32.95
CA THR A 302 48.06 1.80 -33.48
C THR A 302 48.59 2.20 -34.85
N VAL A 303 47.83 1.91 -35.90
CA VAL A 303 48.03 2.48 -37.24
C VAL A 303 46.93 3.52 -37.46
N ASP A 304 47.34 4.77 -37.63
CA ASP A 304 46.49 5.89 -38.03
C ASP A 304 45.78 5.57 -39.36
N GLU A 305 44.49 5.25 -39.31
CA GLU A 305 43.61 5.36 -40.46
C GLU A 305 42.66 6.54 -40.28
N LYS A 306 42.84 7.52 -41.18
CA LYS A 306 41.90 8.61 -41.45
C LYS A 306 40.47 8.06 -41.51
N HIS A 307 39.65 8.40 -40.53
CA HIS A 307 38.20 8.31 -40.68
C HIS A 307 37.71 9.43 -41.60
N ASP A 308 37.21 8.96 -42.73
CA ASP A 308 36.44 9.67 -43.73
C ASP A 308 35.15 10.24 -43.10
N ASN A 309 34.61 11.30 -43.68
CA ASN A 309 33.40 11.99 -43.20
C ASN A 309 32.16 11.07 -43.35
N THR A 310 31.88 10.25 -42.36
CA THR A 310 30.57 9.58 -42.23
C THR A 310 29.54 10.63 -41.81
N THR A 311 28.52 10.82 -42.65
CA THR A 311 27.34 11.64 -42.34
C THR A 311 26.68 11.14 -41.05
N ASP A 312 26.62 12.03 -40.05
CA ASP A 312 26.06 11.88 -38.69
C ASP A 312 24.51 11.68 -38.70
N SER A 313 24.03 10.70 -39.47
CA SER A 313 22.62 10.32 -39.57
C SER A 313 22.35 9.20 -38.57
N GLU A 314 21.49 9.46 -37.59
CA GLU A 314 21.11 8.49 -36.56
C GLU A 314 19.58 8.38 -36.49
N LEU A 315 19.08 7.24 -35.99
CA LEU A 315 17.66 7.10 -35.71
C LEU A 315 17.33 7.74 -34.37
N LEU A 316 16.23 8.50 -34.33
CA LEU A 316 15.68 9.04 -33.10
C LEU A 316 14.81 7.98 -32.41
N TRP A 317 15.09 7.77 -31.13
CA TRP A 317 14.37 6.85 -30.27
C TRP A 317 13.78 7.58 -29.08
N ALA A 318 12.68 7.04 -28.54
CA ALA A 318 12.28 7.40 -27.20
C ALA A 318 11.61 6.25 -26.45
N ASN A 319 11.93 6.13 -25.16
CA ASN A 319 11.19 5.29 -24.25
C ASN A 319 10.10 6.15 -23.61
N PHE A 320 8.87 5.66 -23.54
CA PHE A 320 7.76 6.42 -22.97
C PHE A 320 7.01 5.63 -21.90
N HIS A 321 6.44 6.36 -20.96
CA HIS A 321 5.50 5.87 -19.97
C HIS A 321 4.36 6.88 -19.82
N LEU A 322 3.23 6.59 -20.46
CA LEU A 322 2.03 7.43 -20.53
C LEU A 322 0.92 6.96 -19.57
N GLY A 323 1.32 6.38 -18.43
CA GLY A 323 0.42 5.94 -17.38
C GLY A 323 -0.16 4.55 -17.66
N VAL A 324 -1.04 4.44 -18.65
CA VAL A 324 -1.67 3.16 -19.07
C VAL A 324 -0.82 2.37 -20.06
N LEU A 325 0.08 3.06 -20.75
CA LEU A 325 0.88 2.52 -21.84
C LEU A 325 2.33 2.88 -21.62
N HIS A 326 3.21 1.92 -21.81
CA HIS A 326 4.64 2.16 -21.83
C HIS A 326 5.27 1.42 -22.99
N GLY A 327 6.40 1.93 -23.49
CA GLY A 327 6.99 1.35 -24.69
C GLY A 327 8.12 2.17 -25.27
N VAL A 328 8.40 1.87 -26.53
CA VAL A 328 9.47 2.50 -27.32
C VAL A 328 8.86 3.04 -28.60
N LEU A 329 9.29 4.24 -28.99
CA LEU A 329 9.04 4.80 -30.31
C LEU A 329 10.36 4.97 -31.07
N GLN A 330 10.28 4.86 -32.38
CA GLN A 330 11.39 5.00 -33.31
C GLN A 330 10.94 5.86 -34.50
N ALA A 331 11.74 6.85 -34.88
CA ALA A 331 11.51 7.62 -36.10
C ALA A 331 11.55 6.71 -37.34
N GLU A 332 10.67 6.95 -38.32
CA GLU A 332 10.59 6.13 -39.53
C GLU A 332 11.76 6.37 -40.51
N ALA A 333 12.53 7.44 -40.31
CA ALA A 333 13.68 7.79 -41.12
C ALA A 333 14.82 8.29 -40.24
N GLU A 334 16.05 8.04 -40.70
CA GLU A 334 17.25 8.63 -40.10
C GLU A 334 17.21 10.15 -40.19
N LEU A 335 17.72 10.79 -39.15
CA LEU A 335 17.75 12.23 -39.03
C LEU A 335 19.19 12.69 -38.91
N SER A 336 19.53 13.73 -39.66
CA SER A 336 20.82 14.40 -39.49
C SER A 336 20.86 15.06 -38.12
N THR A 337 21.74 14.57 -37.24
CA THR A 337 21.80 15.03 -35.86
C THR A 337 22.44 16.41 -35.71
N SER A 338 23.29 16.77 -36.68
CA SER A 338 23.98 18.05 -36.81
C SER A 338 23.17 19.15 -37.52
N GLY A 339 22.02 18.80 -38.10
CA GLY A 339 21.12 19.74 -38.76
C GLY A 339 20.20 20.49 -37.80
N SER A 340 19.61 21.60 -38.27
CA SER A 340 18.60 22.35 -37.52
C SER A 340 17.37 21.50 -37.21
N LEU A 341 16.63 21.83 -36.15
CA LEU A 341 15.36 21.17 -35.82
C LEU A 341 14.41 21.09 -37.05
N PRO A 342 13.85 19.90 -37.36
CA PRO A 342 12.88 19.74 -38.43
C PRO A 342 11.65 20.62 -38.20
N SER A 343 11.27 21.39 -39.21
CA SER A 343 10.00 22.14 -39.20
C SER A 343 8.79 21.26 -39.48
N ALA A 344 9.02 20.13 -40.18
CA ALA A 344 8.00 19.12 -40.45
C ALA A 344 7.87 18.14 -39.27
N PRO A 345 6.67 17.59 -39.00
CA PRO A 345 6.50 16.52 -38.03
C PRO A 345 7.35 15.31 -38.41
N ILE A 346 8.10 14.77 -37.45
CA ILE A 346 8.88 13.55 -37.57
C ILE A 346 7.91 12.38 -37.38
N PRO A 347 7.62 11.58 -38.42
CA PRO A 347 6.81 10.38 -38.27
C PRO A 347 7.59 9.35 -37.45
N PHE A 348 6.88 8.67 -36.56
CA PHE A 348 7.45 7.57 -35.79
C PHE A 348 6.49 6.38 -35.80
N ALA A 349 7.06 5.19 -35.70
CA ALA A 349 6.34 4.00 -35.30
C ALA A 349 6.58 3.77 -33.79
N TRP A 350 5.63 3.11 -33.12
CA TRP A 350 5.80 2.77 -31.71
C TRP A 350 5.36 1.35 -31.38
N ARG A 351 5.97 0.78 -30.36
CA ARG A 351 5.60 -0.51 -29.78
C ARG A 351 5.47 -0.33 -28.28
N GLY A 352 4.43 -0.88 -27.67
CA GLY A 352 4.20 -0.71 -26.25
C GLY A 352 3.29 -1.76 -25.66
N ARG A 353 3.23 -1.78 -24.35
CA ARG A 353 2.41 -2.69 -23.55
C ARG A 353 1.40 -1.90 -22.73
N ASP A 354 0.24 -2.52 -22.50
CA ASP A 354 -0.65 -2.06 -21.45
C ASP A 354 -0.02 -2.37 -20.09
N SER A 355 0.12 -1.35 -19.26
CA SER A 355 0.64 -1.43 -17.88
C SER A 355 -0.10 -2.41 -16.96
N GLU A 356 -1.35 -2.79 -17.26
CA GLU A 356 -2.12 -3.70 -16.39
C GLU A 356 -1.95 -5.18 -16.74
N GLU A 357 -2.07 -5.49 -18.02
CA GLU A 357 -2.06 -6.87 -18.49
C GLU A 357 -0.72 -7.25 -19.16
N GLU A 358 0.22 -6.29 -19.26
CA GLU A 358 1.50 -6.39 -19.97
C GLU A 358 1.33 -6.88 -21.43
N GLN A 359 0.14 -6.67 -21.98
CA GLN A 359 -0.22 -7.10 -23.33
C GLN A 359 0.41 -6.18 -24.35
N ILE A 360 1.10 -6.76 -25.32
CA ILE A 360 1.59 -6.05 -26.49
C ILE A 360 0.40 -5.41 -27.21
N GLN A 361 0.45 -4.10 -27.32
CA GLN A 361 -0.52 -3.33 -28.08
C GLN A 361 -0.15 -3.41 -29.56
N LEU A 362 -0.96 -4.12 -30.33
CA LEU A 362 -0.88 -4.18 -31.79
C LEU A 362 -2.18 -3.63 -32.36
N ASP A 363 -2.08 -2.77 -33.37
CA ASP A 363 -3.23 -2.48 -34.21
C ASP A 363 -3.53 -3.72 -35.09
N THR A 364 -4.68 -4.34 -34.85
CA THR A 364 -5.17 -5.51 -35.58
C THR A 364 -5.71 -5.16 -36.98
N SER A 365 -5.77 -3.88 -37.35
CA SER A 365 -6.28 -3.38 -38.64
C SER A 365 -5.21 -3.24 -39.73
N GLY A 366 -3.96 -3.62 -39.47
CA GLY A 366 -2.85 -3.53 -40.43
C GLY A 366 -2.28 -2.12 -40.59
N ARG A 367 -2.72 -1.14 -39.79
CA ARG A 367 -2.05 0.17 -39.65
C ARG A 367 -1.14 0.09 -38.44
N THR A 368 0.16 -0.04 -38.64
CA THR A 368 1.14 -0.06 -37.55
C THR A 368 0.90 1.11 -36.57
N ASN A 369 0.99 0.87 -35.26
CA ASN A 369 1.09 1.89 -34.22
C ASN A 369 2.07 3.00 -34.65
N ARG A 370 1.54 4.21 -34.88
CA ARG A 370 2.28 5.32 -35.49
C ARG A 370 1.99 6.61 -34.77
N GLY A 371 2.71 7.65 -35.14
CA GLY A 371 2.47 8.98 -34.64
C GLY A 371 3.39 9.99 -35.29
N SER A 372 3.36 11.20 -34.75
CA SER A 372 4.30 12.23 -35.15
C SER A 372 4.77 13.06 -33.98
N LEU A 373 6.03 13.51 -34.05
CA LEU A 373 6.66 14.41 -33.09
C LEU A 373 7.06 15.70 -33.80
N THR A 374 6.81 16.85 -33.19
CA THR A 374 7.29 18.15 -33.67
C THR A 374 8.00 18.86 -32.53
N PHE A 375 9.29 19.13 -32.71
CA PHE A 375 10.06 19.94 -31.78
C PHE A 375 9.78 21.42 -32.07
N LEU A 376 9.17 22.11 -31.09
CA LEU A 376 8.92 23.55 -31.15
C LEU A 376 10.17 24.34 -30.75
N SER A 377 10.98 23.75 -29.87
CA SER A 377 12.30 24.21 -29.46
C SER A 377 13.09 23.00 -28.90
N PRO A 378 14.39 23.13 -28.59
CA PRO A 378 15.14 22.06 -27.92
C PRO A 378 14.57 21.62 -26.56
N THR A 379 13.66 22.41 -25.98
CA THR A 379 13.05 22.16 -24.67
C THR A 379 11.54 21.95 -24.72
N LYS A 380 10.91 22.07 -25.90
CA LYS A 380 9.45 21.91 -26.08
C LYS A 380 9.13 21.07 -27.31
N LEU A 381 8.17 20.16 -27.14
CA LEU A 381 7.63 19.35 -28.23
C LEU A 381 6.12 19.26 -28.16
N LYS A 382 5.52 18.89 -29.29
CA LYS A 382 4.16 18.38 -29.37
C LYS A 382 4.16 17.10 -30.20
N GLY A 383 3.16 16.25 -30.03
CA GLY A 383 3.03 15.08 -30.85
C GLY A 383 1.64 14.48 -30.82
N VAL A 384 1.46 13.48 -31.67
CA VAL A 384 0.25 12.66 -31.76
C VAL A 384 0.69 11.21 -31.72
N LEU A 385 0.00 10.40 -30.92
CA LEU A 385 0.20 8.94 -30.83
C LEU A 385 -1.10 8.25 -31.27
N GLU A 386 -1.00 7.37 -32.25
CA GLU A 386 -2.10 6.63 -32.88
C GLU A 386 -1.88 5.12 -32.76
N GLY A 387 -2.91 4.38 -32.37
CA GLY A 387 -2.87 2.91 -32.36
C GLY A 387 -4.15 2.29 -31.80
N ALA A 388 -4.03 1.07 -31.28
CA ALA A 388 -5.16 0.22 -30.84
C ALA A 388 -6.11 0.88 -29.83
N VAL A 389 -5.61 1.83 -29.04
CA VAL A 389 -6.36 2.56 -28.01
C VAL A 389 -6.96 3.89 -28.48
N GLY A 390 -6.73 4.29 -29.74
CA GLY A 390 -7.19 5.56 -30.31
C GLY A 390 -6.03 6.51 -30.68
N SER A 391 -6.38 7.78 -30.95
CA SER A 391 -5.44 8.86 -31.25
C SER A 391 -5.40 9.88 -30.11
N PHE A 392 -4.20 10.20 -29.64
CA PHE A 392 -3.98 11.09 -28.49
C PHE A 392 -2.95 12.16 -28.82
N GLU A 393 -3.34 13.42 -28.67
CA GLU A 393 -2.41 14.54 -28.70
C GLU A 393 -1.67 14.68 -27.37
N PHE A 394 -0.40 15.04 -27.44
CA PHE A 394 0.41 15.32 -26.27
C PHE A 394 1.34 16.52 -26.48
N ALA A 395 1.71 17.16 -25.38
CA ALA A 395 2.74 18.19 -25.32
C ALA A 395 3.84 17.76 -24.35
N GLY A 396 5.08 18.15 -24.63
CA GLY A 396 6.23 17.77 -23.84
C GLY A 396 7.12 18.95 -23.47
N SER A 397 7.66 18.93 -22.25
CA SER A 397 8.67 19.87 -21.77
C SER A 397 9.89 19.12 -21.25
N LYS A 398 11.08 19.55 -21.67
CA LYS A 398 12.34 18.93 -21.27
C LYS A 398 12.66 19.25 -19.81
N VAL A 399 12.97 18.22 -19.03
CA VAL A 399 13.25 18.31 -17.59
C VAL A 399 14.67 17.90 -17.21
N SER A 400 15.42 17.28 -18.12
CA SER A 400 16.83 16.91 -17.96
C SER A 400 17.53 16.86 -19.32
N LYS A 401 18.84 17.17 -19.37
CA LYS A 401 19.69 16.94 -20.55
C LYS A 401 20.08 15.46 -20.70
N ILE A 402 19.96 14.69 -19.63
CA ILE A 402 20.36 13.29 -19.59
C ILE A 402 19.07 12.45 -19.63
N PRO A 403 18.90 11.55 -20.62
CA PRO A 403 17.77 10.64 -20.65
C PRO A 403 17.85 9.68 -19.46
N ALA A 404 16.73 9.42 -18.78
CA ALA A 404 16.72 8.57 -17.59
C ALA A 404 17.02 7.09 -17.92
N TYR A 405 16.57 6.63 -19.09
CA TYR A 405 16.76 5.26 -19.56
C TYR A 405 17.08 5.25 -21.05
N LYS A 406 18.01 4.36 -21.46
CA LYS A 406 18.32 4.05 -22.86
C LYS A 406 18.23 2.53 -23.02
N HIS A 407 17.12 2.03 -23.53
CA HIS A 407 16.96 0.61 -23.82
C HIS A 407 16.38 0.47 -25.23
N PRO A 408 17.22 0.28 -26.26
CA PRO A 408 16.76 -0.04 -27.61
C PRO A 408 16.18 -1.47 -27.72
N GLN A 409 16.13 -2.23 -26.62
CA GLN A 409 16.11 -3.70 -26.58
C GLN A 409 14.96 -4.44 -27.29
N VAL A 410 13.97 -3.80 -27.93
CA VAL A 410 12.89 -4.56 -28.59
C VAL A 410 12.30 -3.82 -29.81
N TRP A 411 13.15 -3.51 -30.80
CA TRP A 411 12.67 -3.36 -32.18
C TRP A 411 13.03 -4.58 -33.05
N SER A 412 13.25 -5.75 -32.44
CA SER A 412 13.29 -7.00 -33.19
C SER A 412 11.88 -7.38 -33.61
N ASP A 413 11.71 -7.93 -34.81
CA ASP A 413 10.46 -8.59 -35.17
C ASP A 413 10.22 -9.73 -34.20
N LEU A 414 9.14 -9.63 -33.41
CA LEU A 414 8.71 -10.76 -32.61
C LEU A 414 8.36 -11.86 -33.61
N THR A 415 9.10 -12.97 -33.56
CA THR A 415 8.73 -14.12 -34.38
C THR A 415 7.32 -14.56 -33.98
N GLN A 416 6.58 -15.15 -34.92
CA GLN A 416 5.26 -15.70 -34.65
C GLN A 416 5.28 -16.63 -33.41
N ASP A 417 6.39 -17.35 -33.22
CA ASP A 417 6.63 -18.22 -32.07
C ASP A 417 6.83 -17.44 -30.75
N GLN A 418 7.57 -16.33 -30.74
CA GLN A 418 7.71 -15.48 -29.56
C GLN A 418 6.36 -14.84 -29.17
N TRP A 419 5.58 -14.44 -30.17
CA TRP A 419 4.22 -13.94 -29.99
C TRP A 419 3.29 -15.02 -29.42
N ASP A 420 3.35 -16.24 -29.95
CA ASP A 420 2.55 -17.37 -29.50
C ASP A 420 2.97 -17.83 -28.09
N VAL A 421 4.26 -17.82 -27.76
CA VAL A 421 4.78 -18.12 -26.42
C VAL A 421 4.30 -17.10 -25.39
N GLU A 422 4.43 -15.79 -25.65
CA GLU A 422 3.97 -14.77 -24.70
C GLU A 422 2.44 -14.82 -24.51
N ARG A 423 1.68 -15.09 -25.59
CA ARG A 423 0.22 -15.25 -25.55
C ARG A 423 -0.23 -16.50 -24.78
N VAL A 424 0.49 -17.62 -24.90
CA VAL A 424 0.15 -18.91 -24.27
C VAL A 424 0.65 -19.01 -22.83
N SER A 425 1.82 -18.42 -22.52
CA SER A 425 2.38 -18.36 -21.16
C SER A 425 1.43 -17.70 -20.16
N ARG A 426 0.55 -16.82 -20.65
CA ARG A 426 -0.56 -16.18 -19.92
C ARG A 426 -1.54 -17.15 -19.25
N TRP A 427 -1.68 -18.37 -19.76
CA TRP A 427 -2.69 -19.33 -19.30
C TRP A 427 -2.10 -20.50 -18.50
N ARG A 428 -0.80 -20.47 -18.18
CA ARG A 428 -0.13 -21.50 -17.38
C ARG A 428 0.06 -21.09 -15.94
#